data_AF-A0A916J8T7-F1
#
_entry.id   AF-A0A916J8T7-F1
#
_cell.length_a   1.000
_cell.length_b   1.000
_cell.length_c   1.000
_cell.angle_alpha   90.00
_cell.angle_beta   90.00
_cell.angle_gamma   90.00
#
_symmetry.space_group_name_H-M   'P 1'
#
loop_
_entity.id
_entity.type
_entity.pdbx_description
1 polymer ?
#
loop_
_entity_poly.entity_id
_entity_poly.type
_entity_poly.pdbx_seq_one_letter_code
_entity_poly.pdbx_strand_id
1 'polypeptide(L)'
;MNSLIKPGIRLVCLILVIFISSGCEKQMTQPVDDFYRFDKMSRLTIKKPAKTDFFLGIDKADIPLEVTAFDTEGLIIKTPQEAVSFYANENKLVDELFTPDKAGVFRIVGKLAGQVSDTVRLRVFDPASLTLRLTALDETDNQLIANGVDTLGFRIELLYGSEVLKVDMPLVLYVNGKETSQPFSTTEAGEYRFVAKGLGIESNEIVIKAISLPAYAIVRLPVIFHEINRQNLTGNEIRRLTDGMTKAYRNKLNLANGPKDQNATDVYVEFYPATRGLDGNPLSVPGLDRVASQKTSFAQEDTYYDSFNSFWDPEQYLNIWVYPNITGSYANASWAYFGVVTEPMVGMGTGVKGSSPWFPFGIFLNASHLSSTTEEILAHEVGHMFGLDHVFAGNGSSFEPCTAADPDHCSDTPYYDRRTYSDNLSAAFSERFKRTSCAGEQYTSTNFMDYYYGYNNSFTPEQLKRVRHTISYGLWLPTPFNGMVSGRKSGVSSIVTRPANLKYIKPVICDLH
;
A
#
# COMPACT_ATOMS: atom_id res chain seq x y z
N MET A 1 73.61 -52.34 -4.34
CA MET A 1 74.74 -51.58 -3.78
C MET A 1 74.15 -50.57 -2.80
N ASN A 2 74.28 -50.61 -1.47
CA ASN A 2 75.01 -51.42 -0.49
C ASN A 2 74.04 -51.52 0.72
N SER A 3 73.59 -52.67 1.22
CA SER A 3 74.34 -53.68 1.98
C SER A 3 74.96 -53.04 3.25
N LEU A 4 74.61 -53.44 4.48
CA LEU A 4 75.11 -54.67 5.10
C LEU A 4 74.69 -54.81 6.58
N ILE A 5 74.48 -56.07 7.00
CA ILE A 5 75.00 -56.74 8.23
C ILE A 5 74.22 -56.50 9.54
N LYS A 6 73.84 -57.50 10.38
CA LYS A 6 73.95 -58.98 10.42
C LYS A 6 73.12 -59.51 11.64
N PRO A 7 73.09 -60.83 11.96
CA PRO A 7 71.90 -61.56 12.41
C PRO A 7 71.94 -61.97 13.90
N GLY A 8 70.89 -62.64 14.38
CA GLY A 8 71.02 -63.46 15.58
C GLY A 8 69.74 -64.09 16.14
N ILE A 9 69.64 -65.41 15.97
CA ILE A 9 69.19 -66.39 16.98
C ILE A 9 67.67 -66.62 17.16
N ARG A 10 67.30 -67.92 17.11
CA ARG A 10 65.98 -68.54 17.28
C ARG A 10 65.58 -68.69 18.76
N LEU A 11 64.29 -68.52 19.08
CA LEU A 11 63.59 -69.19 20.21
C LEU A 11 62.04 -69.05 20.02
N VAL A 12 61.33 -70.13 19.67
CA VAL A 12 60.34 -70.89 20.47
C VAL A 12 59.14 -70.08 21.04
N CYS A 13 57.95 -70.52 20.62
CA CYS A 13 56.60 -70.42 21.22
C CYS A 13 56.29 -69.35 22.28
N LEU A 14 55.30 -68.48 21.99
CA LEU A 14 54.05 -68.42 22.76
C LEU A 14 53.01 -67.59 22.01
N ILE A 15 51.85 -68.16 21.72
CA ILE A 15 50.67 -67.42 21.27
C ILE A 15 50.16 -66.65 22.50
N LEU A 16 50.42 -65.34 22.53
CA LEU A 16 49.85 -64.44 23.53
C LEU A 16 48.58 -63.83 22.94
N VAL A 17 47.43 -64.34 23.39
CA VAL A 17 46.11 -63.74 23.17
C VAL A 17 46.09 -62.40 23.91
N ILE A 18 46.18 -61.30 23.17
CA ILE A 18 45.96 -59.96 23.72
C ILE A 18 44.44 -59.80 23.86
N PHE A 19 43.97 -59.90 25.10
CA PHE A 19 42.64 -59.44 25.49
C PHE A 19 42.55 -57.95 25.17
N ILE A 20 41.78 -57.60 24.14
CA ILE A 20 41.24 -56.25 23.99
C ILE A 20 40.23 -56.12 25.13
N SER A 21 40.61 -55.40 26.18
CA SER A 21 39.66 -54.90 27.16
C SER A 21 38.75 -53.90 26.45
N SER A 22 37.68 -54.39 25.85
CA SER A 22 36.50 -53.59 25.58
C SER A 22 36.01 -53.11 26.95
N GLY A 23 36.23 -51.83 27.24
CA GLY A 23 35.54 -51.17 28.33
C GLY A 23 34.04 -51.23 28.02
N CYS A 24 33.36 -52.26 28.52
CA CYS A 24 31.92 -52.24 28.65
C CYS A 24 31.60 -51.08 29.60
N GLU A 25 31.04 -50.04 29.04
CA GLU A 25 30.31 -49.03 29.78
C GLU A 25 29.29 -49.78 30.64
N LYS A 26 29.42 -49.65 31.97
CA LYS A 26 28.55 -50.34 32.94
C LYS A 26 27.11 -50.00 32.59
N GLN A 27 26.38 -50.97 32.07
CA GLN A 27 24.93 -50.89 31.93
C GLN A 27 24.36 -50.72 33.34
N MET A 28 23.86 -49.52 33.65
CA MET A 28 23.15 -49.26 34.90
C MET A 28 22.01 -50.28 34.98
N THR A 29 22.08 -51.18 35.95
CA THR A 29 20.98 -52.10 36.27
C THR A 29 19.81 -51.26 36.75
N GLN A 30 18.78 -51.13 35.91
CA GLN A 30 17.52 -50.50 36.32
C GLN A 30 16.86 -51.36 37.42
N PRO A 31 16.14 -50.75 38.37
CA PRO A 31 15.31 -51.48 39.32
C PRO A 31 14.38 -52.47 38.61
N VAL A 32 14.12 -53.63 39.20
CA VAL A 32 13.29 -54.69 38.60
C VAL A 32 11.91 -54.16 38.16
N ASP A 33 11.34 -53.21 38.90
CA ASP A 33 10.06 -52.58 38.59
C ASP A 33 10.08 -51.73 37.31
N ASP A 34 11.21 -51.11 36.96
CA ASP A 34 11.36 -50.32 35.74
C ASP A 34 11.61 -51.20 34.51
N PHE A 35 12.30 -52.34 34.69
CA PHE A 35 12.49 -53.33 33.63
C PHE A 35 11.14 -53.85 33.11
N TYR A 36 10.23 -54.26 33.99
CA TYR A 36 8.89 -54.71 33.59
C TYR A 36 7.98 -53.58 33.12
N ARG A 37 8.17 -52.35 33.61
CA ARG A 37 7.39 -51.17 33.19
C ARG A 37 7.64 -50.82 31.72
N PHE A 38 8.89 -50.91 31.27
CA PHE A 38 9.28 -50.50 29.91
C PHE A 38 9.42 -51.66 28.91
N ASP A 39 9.28 -52.92 29.35
CA ASP A 39 9.28 -54.11 28.46
C ASP A 39 8.20 -54.04 27.36
N LYS A 40 7.06 -53.41 27.66
CA LYS A 40 5.95 -53.21 26.70
C LYS A 40 6.07 -51.93 25.87
N MET A 41 7.14 -51.15 26.03
CA MET A 41 7.30 -49.87 25.34
C MET A 41 7.57 -50.09 23.86
N SER A 42 6.72 -49.50 23.02
CA SER A 42 6.85 -49.56 21.55
C SER A 42 7.48 -48.29 20.97
N ARG A 43 7.26 -47.13 21.61
CA ARG A 43 7.67 -45.82 21.09
C ARG A 43 7.96 -44.83 22.20
N LEU A 44 8.96 -43.98 21.97
CA LEU A 44 9.21 -42.75 22.72
C LEU A 44 8.92 -41.54 21.84
N THR A 45 8.27 -40.53 22.41
CA THR A 45 8.09 -39.23 21.76
C THR A 45 8.63 -38.13 22.67
N ILE A 46 9.49 -37.26 22.16
CA ILE A 46 9.97 -36.08 22.87
C ILE A 46 9.01 -34.92 22.64
N LYS A 47 8.67 -34.21 23.72
CA LYS A 47 7.82 -33.03 23.68
C LYS A 47 8.55 -31.91 22.95
N LYS A 48 7.93 -31.38 21.89
CA LYS A 48 8.48 -30.25 21.14
C LYS A 48 8.39 -28.98 22.01
N PRO A 49 9.50 -28.26 22.24
CA PRO A 49 9.47 -26.98 22.92
C PRO A 49 8.65 -25.95 22.13
N ALA A 50 8.08 -24.97 22.82
CA ALA A 50 7.32 -23.88 22.20
C ALA A 50 8.19 -23.00 21.27
N LYS A 51 9.47 -22.88 21.60
CA LYS A 51 10.47 -22.11 20.86
C LYS A 51 11.57 -23.06 20.36
N THR A 52 12.00 -22.90 19.10
CA THR A 52 13.02 -23.78 18.48
C THR A 52 14.25 -23.02 18.00
N ASP A 53 14.17 -21.69 17.93
CA ASP A 53 15.26 -20.79 17.58
C ASP A 53 15.62 -19.93 18.78
N PHE A 54 16.88 -19.92 19.17
CA PHE A 54 17.43 -19.24 20.35
C PHE A 54 18.54 -18.30 19.94
N PHE A 55 18.77 -17.26 20.74
CA PHE A 55 19.80 -16.26 20.50
C PHE A 55 20.79 -16.23 21.66
N LEU A 56 22.07 -16.43 21.37
CA LEU A 56 23.11 -16.44 22.39
C LEU A 56 23.11 -15.15 23.21
N GLY A 57 23.29 -15.31 24.53
CA GLY A 57 23.35 -14.19 25.47
C GLY A 57 22.01 -13.53 25.78
N ILE A 58 20.92 -13.96 25.12
CA ILE A 58 19.57 -13.42 25.30
C ILE A 58 18.66 -14.50 25.84
N ASP A 59 18.55 -15.60 25.11
CA ASP A 59 17.90 -16.80 25.60
C ASP A 59 18.87 -17.53 26.51
N LYS A 60 18.70 -17.36 27.82
CA LYS A 60 19.54 -18.03 28.84
C LYS A 60 18.78 -19.06 29.67
N ALA A 61 17.46 -19.10 29.53
CA ALA A 61 16.63 -20.02 30.28
C ALA A 61 16.85 -21.45 29.79
N ASP A 62 17.01 -22.34 30.76
CA ASP A 62 17.06 -23.77 30.49
C ASP A 62 15.72 -24.26 29.96
N ILE A 63 15.79 -25.14 28.97
CA ILE A 63 14.62 -25.72 28.32
C ILE A 63 14.37 -27.10 28.93
N PRO A 64 13.25 -27.32 29.63
CA PRO A 64 12.91 -28.63 30.14
C PRO A 64 12.63 -29.58 28.97
N LEU A 65 13.26 -30.75 29.04
CA LEU A 65 13.08 -31.83 28.09
C LEU A 65 12.20 -32.90 28.72
N GLU A 66 11.17 -33.31 27.99
CA GLU A 66 10.22 -34.32 28.44
C GLU A 66 10.03 -35.35 27.33
N VAL A 67 10.01 -36.63 27.68
CA VAL A 67 9.56 -37.70 26.79
C VAL A 67 8.32 -38.40 27.34
N THR A 68 7.49 -38.85 26.42
CA THR A 68 6.34 -39.71 26.70
C THR A 68 6.59 -41.08 26.07
N ALA A 69 6.54 -42.13 26.89
CA ALA A 69 6.57 -43.51 26.40
C ALA A 69 5.16 -44.01 26.07
N PHE A 70 5.05 -44.83 25.04
CA PHE A 70 3.82 -45.46 24.58
C PHE A 70 4.00 -46.97 24.48
N ASP A 71 2.97 -47.73 24.84
CA ASP A 71 2.94 -49.17 24.61
C ASP A 71 2.56 -49.53 23.16
N THR A 72 2.44 -50.82 22.85
CA THR A 72 2.08 -51.31 21.51
C THR A 72 0.66 -50.91 21.06
N GLU A 73 -0.22 -50.55 22.00
CA GLU A 73 -1.60 -50.11 21.72
C GLU A 73 -1.71 -48.57 21.63
N GLY A 74 -0.61 -47.86 21.92
CA GLY A 74 -0.55 -46.39 21.87
C GLY A 74 -0.99 -45.70 23.17
N LEU A 75 -1.12 -46.43 24.27
CA LEU A 75 -1.43 -45.87 25.58
C LEU A 75 -0.17 -45.31 26.26
N ILE A 76 -0.32 -44.22 27.02
CA ILE A 76 0.78 -43.56 27.72
C ILE A 76 1.25 -44.43 28.89
N ILE A 77 2.55 -44.72 28.91
CA ILE A 77 3.22 -45.35 30.03
C ILE A 77 3.74 -44.23 30.96
N LYS A 78 3.43 -44.33 32.25
CA LYS A 78 3.95 -43.37 33.26
C LYS A 78 5.48 -43.40 33.22
N THR A 79 6.09 -42.30 32.77
CA THR A 79 7.53 -42.20 32.52
C THR A 79 8.15 -41.22 33.52
N PRO A 80 8.96 -41.69 34.49
CA PRO A 80 9.80 -40.82 35.31
C PRO A 80 10.86 -40.17 34.40
N GLN A 81 10.91 -38.84 34.35
CA GLN A 81 11.82 -38.14 33.43
C GLN A 81 13.28 -38.30 33.84
N GLU A 82 13.52 -38.47 35.14
CA GLU A 82 14.82 -38.76 35.75
C GLU A 82 15.45 -40.09 35.28
N ALA A 83 14.63 -41.00 34.72
CA ALA A 83 15.12 -42.25 34.15
C ALA A 83 15.59 -42.12 32.69
N VAL A 84 15.34 -40.97 32.06
CA VAL A 84 15.58 -40.73 30.63
C VAL A 84 16.94 -40.06 30.47
N SER A 85 17.77 -40.60 29.57
CA SER A 85 19.02 -39.94 29.19
C SER A 85 18.82 -39.08 27.94
N PHE A 86 18.97 -37.76 28.08
CA PHE A 86 18.89 -36.84 26.96
C PHE A 86 20.26 -36.61 26.29
N TYR A 87 20.25 -36.38 24.98
CA TYR A 87 21.44 -36.14 24.18
C TYR A 87 21.23 -34.95 23.24
N ALA A 88 22.26 -34.14 23.05
CA ALA A 88 22.35 -33.09 22.05
C ALA A 88 23.53 -33.34 21.11
N ASN A 89 23.26 -33.59 19.83
CA ASN A 89 24.31 -33.92 18.83
C ASN A 89 25.30 -34.98 19.36
N GLU A 90 24.77 -36.10 19.86
CA GLU A 90 25.54 -37.24 20.43
C GLU A 90 26.15 -37.04 21.82
N ASN A 91 26.21 -35.82 22.34
CA ASN A 91 26.69 -35.57 23.70
C ASN A 91 25.56 -35.74 24.72
N LYS A 92 25.81 -36.52 25.78
CA LYS A 92 24.85 -36.70 26.87
C LYS A 92 24.70 -35.40 27.66
N LEU A 93 23.47 -34.97 27.90
CA LEU A 93 23.15 -33.83 28.76
C LEU A 93 23.26 -34.23 30.23
N VAL A 94 23.63 -33.28 31.08
CA VAL A 94 23.87 -33.52 32.52
C VAL A 94 22.54 -33.73 33.25
N ASP A 95 21.53 -32.95 32.89
CA ASP A 95 20.19 -32.94 33.50
C ASP A 95 19.11 -33.08 32.41
N GLU A 96 17.82 -33.07 32.78
CA GLU A 96 16.69 -33.04 31.84
C GLU A 96 16.48 -31.66 31.19
N LEU A 97 17.57 -30.92 31.00
CA LEU A 97 17.57 -29.52 30.57
C LEU A 97 18.49 -29.34 29.35
N PHE A 98 18.04 -28.51 28.40
CA PHE A 98 18.92 -27.97 27.37
C PHE A 98 19.18 -26.49 27.61
N THR A 99 20.45 -26.11 27.74
CA THR A 99 20.88 -24.72 27.86
C THR A 99 21.40 -24.22 26.51
N PRO A 100 20.84 -23.14 25.93
CA PRO A 100 21.31 -22.54 24.68
C PRO A 100 22.58 -21.68 24.90
N ASP A 101 23.67 -22.28 25.38
CA ASP A 101 24.91 -21.59 25.74
C ASP A 101 25.95 -21.47 24.61
N LYS A 102 25.74 -22.22 23.52
CA LYS A 102 26.63 -22.27 22.36
C LYS A 102 25.86 -22.21 21.05
N ALA A 103 26.35 -21.43 20.08
CA ALA A 103 25.75 -21.34 18.76
C ALA A 103 25.88 -22.66 17.99
N GLY A 104 24.84 -23.00 17.23
CA GLY A 104 24.81 -24.20 16.41
C GLY A 104 23.42 -24.76 16.21
N VAL A 105 23.36 -25.88 15.50
CA VAL A 105 22.13 -26.67 15.33
C VAL A 105 22.24 -27.89 16.23
N PHE A 106 21.26 -28.08 17.11
CA PHE A 106 21.22 -29.16 18.08
C PHE A 106 20.07 -30.12 17.76
N ARG A 107 20.43 -31.39 17.56
CA ARG A 107 19.48 -32.50 17.43
C ARG A 107 19.33 -33.16 18.80
N ILE A 108 18.18 -32.95 19.42
CA ILE A 108 17.86 -33.45 20.75
C ILE A 108 17.04 -34.73 20.66
N VAL A 109 17.47 -35.75 21.40
CA VAL A 109 16.76 -37.03 21.56
C VAL A 109 16.78 -37.47 23.01
N GLY A 110 15.71 -38.13 23.46
CA GLY A 110 15.65 -38.86 24.72
C GLY A 110 15.85 -40.36 24.49
N LYS A 111 16.60 -41.03 25.37
CA LYS A 111 16.83 -42.47 25.33
C LYS A 111 16.37 -43.11 26.63
N LEU A 112 15.58 -44.18 26.51
CA LEU A 112 15.08 -44.96 27.65
C LEU A 112 14.97 -46.43 27.24
N ALA A 113 15.46 -47.34 28.08
CA ALA A 113 15.37 -48.80 27.88
C ALA A 113 15.72 -49.29 26.45
N GLY A 114 16.77 -48.72 25.83
CA GLY A 114 17.24 -49.10 24.48
C GLY A 114 16.47 -48.48 23.31
N GLN A 115 15.36 -47.78 23.57
CA GLN A 115 14.62 -47.01 22.57
C GLN A 115 15.12 -45.55 22.50
N VAL A 116 14.92 -44.92 21.34
CA VAL A 116 15.25 -43.51 21.09
C VAL A 116 13.99 -42.79 20.66
N SER A 117 13.76 -41.58 21.18
CA SER A 117 12.64 -40.73 20.77
C SER A 117 12.79 -40.24 19.33
N ASP A 118 11.75 -39.57 18.81
CA ASP A 118 11.92 -38.65 17.69
C ASP A 118 12.92 -37.52 18.03
N THR A 119 13.35 -36.79 17.00
CA THR A 119 14.37 -35.73 17.14
C THR A 119 13.72 -34.36 17.15
N VAL A 120 14.04 -33.55 18.17
CA VAL A 120 13.79 -32.11 18.16
C VAL A 120 15.02 -31.39 17.61
N ARG A 121 14.82 -30.52 16.63
CA ARG A 121 15.88 -29.64 16.12
C ARG A 121 15.76 -28.27 16.79
N LEU A 122 16.79 -27.87 17.52
CA LEU A 122 16.94 -26.53 18.06
C LEU A 122 18.06 -25.80 17.32
N ARG A 123 17.93 -24.50 17.11
CA ARG A 123 18.97 -23.65 16.53
C ARG A 123 19.33 -22.58 17.54
N VAL A 124 20.61 -22.40 17.80
CA VAL A 124 21.13 -21.31 18.63
C VAL A 124 21.97 -20.42 17.72
N PHE A 125 21.52 -19.20 17.50
CA PHE A 125 22.17 -18.23 16.63
C PHE A 125 23.12 -17.35 17.45
N ASP A 126 24.31 -17.13 16.89
CA ASP A 126 25.19 -16.06 17.34
C ASP A 126 24.69 -14.73 16.75
N PRO A 127 24.35 -13.71 17.56
CA PRO A 127 23.99 -12.39 17.06
C PRO A 127 24.97 -11.81 16.03
N ALA A 128 26.26 -12.14 16.12
CA ALA A 128 27.27 -11.70 15.16
C ALA A 128 27.11 -12.30 13.75
N SER A 129 26.33 -13.38 13.61
CA SER A 129 26.02 -14.03 12.32
C SER A 129 24.73 -13.53 11.67
N LEU A 130 24.02 -12.60 12.33
CA LEU A 130 22.74 -12.09 11.91
C LEU A 130 22.86 -10.69 11.32
N THR A 131 21.88 -10.34 10.47
CA THR A 131 21.75 -8.97 9.93
C THR A 131 20.32 -8.49 10.08
N LEU A 132 20.14 -7.18 10.25
CA LEU A 132 18.83 -6.54 10.17
C LEU A 132 18.68 -5.85 8.82
N ARG A 133 17.51 -6.03 8.20
CA ARG A 133 17.11 -5.29 7.01
C ARG A 133 15.93 -4.41 7.34
N LEU A 134 16.08 -3.12 7.03
CA LEU A 134 15.03 -2.12 7.08
C LEU A 134 14.59 -1.78 5.66
N THR A 135 13.28 -1.78 5.42
CA THR A 135 12.67 -1.43 4.13
C THR A 135 11.53 -0.44 4.36
N ALA A 136 11.46 0.65 3.60
CA ALA A 136 10.31 1.55 3.60
C ALA A 136 9.19 0.92 2.73
N LEU A 137 7.94 1.00 3.19
CA LEU A 137 6.82 0.34 2.50
C LEU A 137 6.25 1.13 1.32
N ASP A 138 6.57 2.42 1.21
CA ASP A 138 6.14 3.29 0.11
C ASP A 138 7.36 3.74 -0.71
N GLU A 139 7.60 3.06 -1.84
CA GLU A 139 8.82 3.21 -2.64
C GLU A 139 8.80 4.43 -3.56
N THR A 140 7.71 5.20 -3.58
CA THR A 140 7.43 6.09 -4.71
C THR A 140 8.25 7.37 -4.75
N ASP A 141 8.89 7.84 -3.67
CA ASP A 141 9.78 9.03 -3.78
C ASP A 141 10.77 9.35 -2.63
N ASN A 142 11.01 8.46 -1.65
CA ASN A 142 11.82 8.76 -0.44
C ASN A 142 11.42 10.10 0.24
N GLN A 143 10.16 10.51 0.10
CA GLN A 143 9.65 11.80 0.55
C GLN A 143 8.39 11.62 1.39
N LEU A 144 8.24 12.52 2.37
CA LEU A 144 7.11 12.58 3.30
C LEU A 144 6.64 14.04 3.39
N ILE A 145 5.34 14.31 3.53
CA ILE A 145 4.86 15.65 3.86
C ILE A 145 4.93 15.84 5.37
N ALA A 146 5.59 16.92 5.79
CA ALA A 146 5.70 17.31 7.18
C ALA A 146 4.39 17.97 7.70
N ASN A 147 3.26 17.25 7.68
CA ASN A 147 1.95 17.71 8.14
C ASN A 147 1.43 16.97 9.39
N GLY A 148 2.17 15.98 9.90
CA GLY A 148 1.82 15.14 11.04
C GLY A 148 0.88 13.98 10.73
N VAL A 149 0.48 13.81 9.47
CA VAL A 149 -0.61 12.92 9.03
C VAL A 149 -0.15 12.00 7.91
N ASP A 150 0.60 12.53 6.95
CA ASP A 150 1.30 11.70 5.97
C ASP A 150 2.23 10.77 6.76
N THR A 151 2.11 9.48 6.49
CA THR A 151 2.74 8.44 7.29
C THR A 151 3.55 7.51 6.42
N LEU A 152 4.70 7.09 6.93
CA LEU A 152 5.56 6.10 6.30
C LEU A 152 5.72 4.87 7.18
N GLY A 153 5.31 3.72 6.65
CA GLY A 153 5.52 2.43 7.27
C GLY A 153 6.90 1.84 6.95
N PHE A 154 7.42 1.01 7.86
CA PHE A 154 8.66 0.25 7.62
C PHE A 154 8.45 -1.24 7.86
N ARG A 155 9.30 -2.04 7.25
CA ARG A 155 9.44 -3.47 7.51
C ARG A 155 10.83 -3.72 8.07
N ILE A 156 10.88 -4.37 9.22
CA ILE A 156 12.13 -4.79 9.86
C ILE A 156 12.21 -6.32 9.80
N GLU A 157 13.28 -6.85 9.23
CA GLU A 157 13.50 -8.29 9.10
C GLU A 157 14.84 -8.68 9.71
N LEU A 158 14.83 -9.75 10.50
CA LEU A 158 16.04 -10.39 11.00
C LEU A 158 16.45 -11.52 10.04
N LEU A 159 17.70 -11.50 9.61
CA LEU A 159 18.21 -12.39 8.57
C LEU A 159 19.37 -13.24 9.08
N TYR A 160 19.35 -14.53 8.76
CA TYR A 160 20.51 -15.43 8.80
C TYR A 160 20.87 -15.83 7.37
N GLY A 161 21.91 -15.19 6.81
CA GLY A 161 22.17 -15.25 5.37
C GLY A 161 21.00 -14.65 4.58
N SER A 162 20.28 -15.48 3.82
CA SER A 162 19.07 -15.08 3.07
C SER A 162 17.76 -15.52 3.74
N GLU A 163 17.81 -16.25 4.85
CA GLU A 163 16.62 -16.71 5.58
C GLU A 163 16.09 -15.60 6.49
N VAL A 164 14.81 -15.24 6.34
CA VAL A 164 14.11 -14.35 7.29
C VAL A 164 13.69 -15.17 8.51
N LEU A 165 14.24 -14.83 9.67
CA LEU A 165 13.92 -15.46 10.94
C LEU A 165 12.67 -14.83 11.56
N LYS A 166 11.78 -15.67 12.08
CA LYS A 166 10.65 -15.19 12.89
C LYS A 166 11.12 -14.99 14.32
N VAL A 167 11.02 -13.76 14.81
CA VAL A 167 11.40 -13.42 16.18
C VAL A 167 10.21 -12.88 16.95
N ASP A 168 10.09 -13.36 18.19
CA ASP A 168 9.16 -12.84 19.18
C ASP A 168 9.93 -11.93 20.15
N MET A 169 10.60 -10.91 19.59
CA MET A 169 11.44 -9.99 20.35
C MET A 169 11.30 -8.58 19.77
N PRO A 170 11.41 -7.52 20.60
CA PRO A 170 11.26 -6.16 20.12
C PRO A 170 12.43 -5.79 19.21
N LEU A 171 12.13 -5.58 17.93
CA LEU A 171 12.98 -4.85 17.00
C LEU A 171 12.49 -3.40 16.98
N VAL A 172 13.36 -2.48 17.34
CA VAL A 172 13.00 -1.09 17.62
C VAL A 172 13.43 -0.20 16.48
N LEU A 173 12.53 0.63 15.97
CA LEU A 173 12.84 1.63 14.96
C LEU A 173 13.38 2.90 15.62
N TYR A 174 14.42 3.48 15.03
CA TYR A 174 14.99 4.75 15.41
C TYR A 174 14.93 5.72 14.25
N VAL A 175 14.68 7.00 14.56
CA VAL A 175 14.77 8.12 13.65
C VAL A 175 15.69 9.19 14.24
N ASN A 176 16.72 9.60 13.50
CA ASN A 176 17.73 10.57 13.96
C ASN A 176 18.32 10.20 15.34
N GLY A 177 18.50 8.90 15.60
CA GLY A 177 19.04 8.35 16.85
C GLY A 177 18.05 8.24 18.01
N LYS A 178 16.77 8.61 17.84
CA LYS A 178 15.72 8.48 18.86
C LYS A 178 14.73 7.37 18.48
N GLU A 179 14.29 6.61 19.47
CA GLU A 179 13.25 5.59 19.28
C GLU A 179 11.95 6.22 18.74
N THR A 180 11.31 5.54 17.80
CA THR A 180 10.07 6.01 17.17
C THR A 180 9.10 4.87 16.91
N SER A 181 7.82 5.20 16.91
CA SER A 181 6.75 4.27 16.57
C SER A 181 6.57 4.18 15.05
N GLN A 182 5.92 3.10 14.62
CA GLN A 182 5.45 2.95 13.25
C GLN A 182 3.92 2.98 13.19
N PRO A 183 3.32 3.56 12.14
CA PRO A 183 4.00 4.27 11.06
C PRO A 183 4.54 5.63 11.54
N PHE A 184 5.55 6.17 10.84
CA PHE A 184 6.20 7.44 11.19
C PHE A 184 5.50 8.62 10.51
N SER A 185 5.23 9.69 11.25
CA SER A 185 4.83 11.00 10.71
C SER A 185 5.59 12.13 11.40
N THR A 186 5.63 13.30 10.75
CA THR A 186 6.28 14.51 11.30
C THR A 186 5.55 15.77 10.86
N THR A 187 5.62 16.84 11.65
CA THR A 187 5.20 18.20 11.28
C THR A 187 6.38 19.10 10.91
N GLU A 188 7.61 18.60 11.05
CA GLU A 188 8.84 19.33 10.77
C GLU A 188 9.46 18.86 9.45
N ALA A 189 9.81 19.81 8.59
CA ALA A 189 10.52 19.53 7.36
C ALA A 189 12.01 19.25 7.64
N GLY A 190 12.60 18.30 6.93
CA GLY A 190 14.00 17.93 7.10
C GLY A 190 14.32 16.53 6.58
N GLU A 191 15.59 16.14 6.71
CA GLU A 191 16.00 14.75 6.49
C GLU A 191 15.82 13.95 7.78
N TYR A 192 15.22 12.77 7.64
CA TYR A 192 15.01 11.81 8.72
C TYR A 192 15.74 10.52 8.37
N ARG A 193 16.69 10.13 9.22
CA ARG A 193 17.53 8.94 9.06
C ARG A 193 17.00 7.83 9.94
N PHE A 194 16.61 6.73 9.31
CA PHE A 194 16.01 5.59 9.97
C PHE A 194 16.96 4.41 10.03
N VAL A 195 17.05 3.79 11.21
CA VAL A 195 17.71 2.51 11.43
C VAL A 195 16.86 1.67 12.38
N ALA A 196 16.87 0.36 12.23
CA ALA A 196 16.32 -0.56 13.21
C ALA A 196 17.44 -1.15 14.06
N LYS A 197 17.19 -1.31 15.36
CA LYS A 197 18.13 -1.95 16.30
C LYS A 197 17.43 -3.05 17.08
N GLY A 198 18.19 -4.08 17.39
CA GLY A 198 17.79 -5.22 18.20
C GLY A 198 18.97 -6.19 18.24
N LEU A 199 19.06 -7.09 19.23
CA LEU A 199 20.13 -8.10 19.29
C LEU A 199 21.57 -7.54 19.32
N GLY A 200 21.77 -6.25 19.59
CA GLY A 200 23.08 -5.60 19.48
C GLY A 200 23.54 -5.34 18.04
N ILE A 201 22.66 -5.53 17.05
CA ILE A 201 22.89 -5.25 15.63
C ILE A 201 22.03 -4.07 15.16
N GLU A 202 22.49 -3.41 14.11
CA GLU A 202 21.86 -2.26 13.46
C GLU A 202 21.58 -2.58 11.99
N SER A 203 20.47 -2.10 11.43
CA SER A 203 20.11 -2.30 10.03
C SER A 203 20.87 -1.38 9.07
N ASN A 204 20.60 -1.52 7.77
CA ASN A 204 20.87 -0.44 6.81
C ASN A 204 20.14 0.85 7.21
N GLU A 205 20.71 2.00 6.83
CA GLU A 205 20.08 3.31 6.98
C GLU A 205 19.14 3.59 5.81
N ILE A 206 17.96 4.14 6.10
CA ILE A 206 17.06 4.75 5.11
C ILE A 206 16.98 6.25 5.39
N VAL A 207 17.13 7.07 4.36
CA VAL A 207 16.98 8.53 4.46
C VAL A 207 15.68 8.94 3.79
N ILE A 208 14.80 9.57 4.55
CA ILE A 208 13.52 10.11 4.07
C ILE A 208 13.57 11.63 4.18
N LYS A 209 13.14 12.31 3.12
CA LYS A 209 13.05 13.77 3.11
C LYS A 209 11.62 14.19 3.42
N ALA A 210 11.40 14.68 4.64
CA ALA A 210 10.14 15.35 4.96
C ALA A 210 10.17 16.78 4.41
N ILE A 211 9.19 17.13 3.58
CA ILE A 211 9.06 18.48 3.01
C ILE A 211 7.91 19.20 3.71
N SER A 212 8.11 20.49 4.01
CA SER A 212 7.00 21.35 4.42
C SER A 212 5.94 21.31 3.33
N LEU A 213 4.65 21.33 3.70
CA LEU A 213 3.53 21.53 2.76
C LEU A 213 3.96 22.58 1.73
N PRO A 214 4.22 22.19 0.47
CA PRO A 214 4.86 23.12 -0.44
C PRO A 214 3.93 24.31 -0.62
N ALA A 215 4.45 25.52 -0.43
CA ALA A 215 3.76 26.72 -0.88
C ALA A 215 3.79 26.68 -2.41
N TYR A 216 2.85 25.95 -2.99
CA TYR A 216 2.76 25.81 -4.43
C TYR A 216 2.36 27.16 -5.03
N ALA A 217 3.00 27.50 -6.15
CA ALA A 217 2.47 28.59 -6.97
C ALA A 217 1.03 28.25 -7.38
N ILE A 218 0.14 29.21 -7.22
CA ILE A 218 -1.25 29.10 -7.66
C ILE A 218 -1.27 28.92 -9.17
N VAL A 219 -1.88 27.84 -9.63
CA VAL A 219 -2.12 27.57 -11.04
C VAL A 219 -3.54 27.99 -11.38
N ARG A 220 -3.70 28.82 -12.42
CA ARG A 220 -5.00 29.37 -12.83
C ARG A 220 -5.40 28.80 -14.17
N LEU A 221 -6.49 28.04 -14.21
CA LEU A 221 -6.95 27.33 -15.41
C LEU A 221 -8.16 28.04 -16.04
N PRO A 222 -8.10 28.42 -17.33
CA PRO A 222 -9.25 28.92 -18.06
C PRO A 222 -10.24 27.79 -18.33
N VAL A 223 -11.53 28.04 -18.10
CA VAL A 223 -12.61 27.09 -18.32
C VAL A 223 -13.51 27.57 -19.46
N ILE A 224 -13.87 26.67 -20.36
CA ILE A 224 -14.84 26.90 -21.43
C ILE A 224 -15.98 25.89 -21.33
N PHE A 225 -17.22 26.40 -21.25
CA PHE A 225 -18.44 25.60 -21.27
C PHE A 225 -19.00 25.59 -22.70
N HIS A 226 -19.08 24.40 -23.30
CA HIS A 226 -19.77 24.17 -24.57
C HIS A 226 -21.23 23.84 -24.29
N GLU A 227 -22.12 24.81 -24.48
CA GLU A 227 -23.56 24.63 -24.35
C GLU A 227 -24.13 24.10 -25.68
N ILE A 228 -24.53 22.82 -25.68
CA ILE A 228 -24.99 22.13 -26.88
C ILE A 228 -26.49 22.35 -27.08
N ASN A 229 -26.90 22.85 -28.24
CA ASN A 229 -28.31 23.01 -28.65
C ASN A 229 -29.22 23.72 -27.61
N ARG A 230 -28.65 24.63 -26.81
CA ARG A 230 -29.34 25.41 -25.77
C ARG A 230 -28.80 26.85 -25.72
N GLN A 231 -29.51 27.71 -25.00
CA GLN A 231 -29.09 29.10 -24.73
C GLN A 231 -29.46 29.53 -23.30
N ASN A 232 -29.29 28.62 -22.32
CA ASN A 232 -29.74 28.81 -20.95
C ASN A 232 -28.60 29.21 -20.02
N LEU A 233 -27.36 28.83 -20.32
CA LEU A 233 -26.20 29.24 -19.53
C LEU A 233 -25.95 30.75 -19.67
N THR A 234 -25.82 31.40 -18.52
CA THR A 234 -25.54 32.84 -18.41
C THR A 234 -24.14 33.06 -17.87
N GLY A 235 -23.58 34.24 -18.11
CA GLY A 235 -22.27 34.59 -17.55
C GLY A 235 -22.24 34.61 -16.02
N ASN A 236 -23.37 34.84 -15.34
CA ASN A 236 -23.45 34.73 -13.87
C ASN A 236 -23.32 33.27 -13.43
N GLU A 237 -24.00 32.37 -14.13
CA GLU A 237 -23.96 30.95 -13.82
C GLU A 237 -22.57 30.37 -14.04
N ILE A 238 -21.92 30.70 -15.16
CA ILE A 238 -20.55 30.28 -15.44
C ILE A 238 -19.58 30.79 -14.37
N ARG A 239 -19.70 32.06 -13.95
CA ARG A 239 -18.90 32.60 -12.85
C ARG A 239 -19.13 31.84 -11.54
N ARG A 240 -20.40 31.59 -11.18
CA ARG A 240 -20.75 30.82 -9.97
C ARG A 240 -20.06 29.45 -9.98
N LEU A 241 -20.13 28.74 -11.09
CA LEU A 241 -19.53 27.41 -11.26
C LEU A 241 -18.01 27.46 -11.14
N THR A 242 -17.33 28.38 -11.86
CA THR A 242 -15.86 28.50 -11.78
C THR A 242 -15.37 28.99 -10.42
N ASP A 243 -16.13 29.85 -9.74
CA ASP A 243 -15.83 30.30 -8.38
C ASP A 243 -15.99 29.14 -7.39
N GLY A 244 -16.98 28.28 -7.61
CA GLY A 244 -17.18 27.04 -6.86
C GLY A 244 -16.02 26.07 -6.97
N MET A 245 -15.61 25.78 -8.21
CA MET A 245 -14.42 24.97 -8.49
C MET A 245 -13.19 25.56 -7.81
N THR A 246 -13.00 26.88 -7.91
CA THR A 246 -11.91 27.58 -7.22
C THR A 246 -12.02 27.42 -5.71
N LYS A 247 -13.21 27.58 -5.12
CA LYS A 247 -13.41 27.37 -3.69
C LYS A 247 -13.09 25.92 -3.30
N ALA A 248 -13.45 24.91 -4.09
CA ALA A 248 -13.12 23.52 -3.78
C ALA A 248 -11.60 23.33 -3.74
N TYR A 249 -10.91 23.77 -4.80
CA TYR A 249 -9.46 23.62 -4.96
C TYR A 249 -8.62 24.60 -4.13
N ARG A 250 -9.26 25.53 -3.44
CA ARG A 250 -8.63 26.42 -2.45
C ARG A 250 -9.10 26.15 -1.03
N ASN A 251 -9.68 24.95 -0.79
CA ASN A 251 -10.17 24.47 0.50
C ASN A 251 -11.23 25.36 1.18
N LYS A 252 -12.09 26.00 0.39
CA LYS A 252 -13.12 26.96 0.83
C LYS A 252 -14.56 26.56 0.51
N LEU A 253 -14.78 25.59 -0.37
CA LEU A 253 -16.14 25.11 -0.66
C LEU A 253 -16.65 24.26 0.52
N ASN A 254 -17.88 24.52 0.97
CA ASN A 254 -18.57 23.78 2.04
C ASN A 254 -20.07 24.08 1.97
N LEU A 255 -20.76 23.61 0.92
CA LEU A 255 -22.16 23.99 0.67
C LEU A 255 -23.11 23.51 1.77
N ALA A 256 -22.84 22.32 2.32
CA ALA A 256 -23.61 21.74 3.42
C ALA A 256 -23.27 22.31 4.81
N ASN A 257 -22.29 23.22 4.91
CA ASN A 257 -21.77 23.78 6.17
C ASN A 257 -21.43 22.69 7.22
N GLY A 258 -20.83 21.59 6.75
CA GLY A 258 -20.47 20.44 7.55
C GLY A 258 -19.03 20.48 8.08
N PRO A 259 -18.62 19.48 8.88
CA PRO A 259 -17.22 19.26 9.20
C PRO A 259 -16.42 19.05 7.92
N LYS A 260 -15.17 19.51 7.94
CA LYS A 260 -14.17 19.15 6.94
C LYS A 260 -13.35 17.99 7.45
N ASP A 261 -12.72 17.27 6.52
CA ASP A 261 -11.61 16.39 6.83
C ASP A 261 -10.57 17.10 7.72
N GLN A 262 -10.03 16.40 8.72
CA GLN A 262 -9.00 16.94 9.62
C GLN A 262 -7.72 17.35 8.89
N ASN A 263 -7.47 16.75 7.73
CA ASN A 263 -6.32 16.97 6.86
C ASN A 263 -6.68 17.85 5.66
N ALA A 264 -7.88 18.42 5.61
CA ALA A 264 -8.36 19.19 4.45
C ALA A 264 -7.31 20.22 4.01
N THR A 265 -6.83 20.08 2.78
CA THR A 265 -5.70 20.86 2.27
C THR A 265 -6.08 21.78 1.12
N ASP A 266 -5.31 22.85 0.99
CA ASP A 266 -5.37 23.74 -0.16
C ASP A 266 -4.56 23.12 -1.32
N VAL A 267 -5.17 22.93 -2.49
CA VAL A 267 -4.53 22.29 -3.65
C VAL A 267 -3.91 23.28 -4.64
N TYR A 268 -3.99 24.58 -4.37
CA TYR A 268 -3.34 25.64 -5.15
C TYR A 268 -3.71 25.70 -6.63
N VAL A 269 -4.99 25.44 -6.91
CA VAL A 269 -5.60 25.61 -8.23
C VAL A 269 -6.76 26.60 -8.15
N GLU A 270 -6.82 27.52 -9.10
CA GLU A 270 -7.96 28.41 -9.33
C GLU A 270 -8.47 28.21 -10.75
N PHE A 271 -9.76 28.45 -10.94
CA PHE A 271 -10.44 28.35 -12.23
C PHE A 271 -11.06 29.70 -12.56
N TYR A 272 -11.08 30.05 -13.83
CA TYR A 272 -11.75 31.27 -14.27
C TYR A 272 -12.42 31.08 -15.62
N PRO A 273 -13.53 31.79 -15.90
CA PRO A 273 -14.16 31.74 -17.21
C PRO A 273 -13.18 32.25 -18.27
N ALA A 274 -12.95 31.47 -19.32
CA ALA A 274 -12.11 31.88 -20.44
C ALA A 274 -12.60 33.21 -21.02
N THR A 275 -11.74 34.22 -21.14
CA THR A 275 -12.16 35.56 -21.61
C THR A 275 -12.03 35.73 -23.12
N ARG A 276 -11.31 34.83 -23.79
CA ARG A 276 -11.02 34.89 -25.23
C ARG A 276 -11.27 33.56 -25.92
N GLY A 277 -11.82 33.64 -27.12
CA GLY A 277 -12.06 32.50 -28.00
C GLY A 277 -10.80 31.99 -28.70
N LEU A 278 -11.01 30.99 -29.57
CA LEU A 278 -9.98 30.37 -30.40
C LEU A 278 -9.33 31.33 -31.39
N ASP A 279 -10.05 32.34 -31.85
CA ASP A 279 -9.56 33.40 -32.74
C ASP A 279 -8.75 34.47 -32.00
N GLY A 280 -8.64 34.36 -30.67
CA GLY A 280 -7.98 35.31 -29.80
C GLY A 280 -8.83 36.53 -29.43
N ASN A 281 -10.03 36.69 -29.99
CA ASN A 281 -10.93 37.79 -29.65
C ASN A 281 -11.66 37.53 -28.33
N PRO A 282 -12.12 38.58 -27.62
CA PRO A 282 -12.94 38.40 -26.42
C PRO A 282 -14.23 37.62 -26.72
N LEU A 283 -14.61 36.71 -25.83
CA LEU A 283 -15.91 36.04 -25.91
C LEU A 283 -17.03 37.02 -25.55
N SER A 284 -18.17 36.89 -26.20
CA SER A 284 -19.37 37.68 -25.91
C SER A 284 -19.87 37.44 -24.47
N VAL A 285 -19.72 36.20 -23.99
CA VAL A 285 -19.89 35.81 -22.60
C VAL A 285 -18.64 35.03 -22.19
N PRO A 286 -17.84 35.52 -21.21
CA PRO A 286 -16.68 34.79 -20.73
C PRO A 286 -17.02 33.36 -20.30
N GLY A 287 -16.24 32.40 -20.77
CA GLY A 287 -16.34 30.97 -20.49
C GLY A 287 -17.49 30.27 -21.20
N LEU A 288 -18.16 30.89 -22.17
CA LEU A 288 -19.26 30.26 -22.91
C LEU A 288 -18.94 30.11 -24.40
N ASP A 289 -19.10 28.88 -24.89
CA ASP A 289 -19.18 28.53 -26.30
C ASP A 289 -20.56 27.90 -26.57
N ARG A 290 -21.28 28.37 -27.59
CA ARG A 290 -22.61 27.84 -27.94
C ARG A 290 -22.50 27.05 -29.22
N VAL A 291 -22.81 25.76 -29.13
CA VAL A 291 -22.51 24.80 -30.19
C VAL A 291 -23.81 24.18 -30.69
N ALA A 292 -23.96 24.14 -32.01
CA ALA A 292 -25.05 23.42 -32.65
C ALA A 292 -24.65 21.97 -32.94
N SER A 293 -25.51 21.02 -32.60
CA SER A 293 -25.39 19.62 -32.99
C SER A 293 -26.63 19.21 -33.80
N GLN A 294 -26.44 18.26 -34.71
CA GLN A 294 -27.55 17.67 -35.48
C GLN A 294 -28.41 16.71 -34.64
N LYS A 295 -27.95 16.32 -33.45
CA LYS A 295 -28.68 15.44 -32.53
C LYS A 295 -29.40 16.24 -31.45
N THR A 296 -30.56 15.74 -31.02
CA THR A 296 -31.36 16.33 -29.93
C THR A 296 -31.41 15.43 -28.68
N SER A 297 -30.90 14.21 -28.80
CA SER A 297 -30.74 13.23 -27.73
C SER A 297 -29.43 12.49 -27.96
N PHE A 298 -28.72 12.18 -26.88
CA PHE A 298 -27.36 11.67 -26.94
C PHE A 298 -27.23 10.47 -26.01
N ALA A 299 -26.92 9.29 -26.57
CA ALA A 299 -26.32 8.24 -25.77
C ALA A 299 -24.91 8.69 -25.34
N GLN A 300 -24.33 8.04 -24.32
CA GLN A 300 -22.99 8.38 -23.85
C GLN A 300 -21.95 8.38 -24.99
N GLU A 301 -21.93 7.34 -25.83
CA GLU A 301 -21.02 7.25 -26.97
C GLU A 301 -21.27 8.36 -28.02
N ASP A 302 -22.50 8.88 -28.13
CA ASP A 302 -22.77 10.00 -29.03
C ASP A 302 -22.05 11.28 -28.59
N THR A 303 -22.04 11.55 -27.29
CA THR A 303 -21.33 12.74 -26.73
C THR A 303 -19.82 12.65 -26.98
N TYR A 304 -19.25 11.45 -26.97
CA TYR A 304 -17.83 11.21 -27.24
C TYR A 304 -17.43 11.61 -28.66
N TYR A 305 -18.26 11.27 -29.65
CA TYR A 305 -17.98 11.65 -31.04
C TYR A 305 -18.38 13.08 -31.37
N ASP A 306 -19.46 13.57 -30.77
CA ASP A 306 -20.01 14.91 -31.02
C ASP A 306 -19.11 16.03 -30.45
N SER A 307 -18.51 15.80 -29.27
CA SER A 307 -17.63 16.77 -28.61
C SER A 307 -16.43 17.22 -29.45
N PHE A 308 -15.90 16.37 -30.35
CA PHE A 308 -14.83 16.76 -31.27
C PHE A 308 -15.19 17.91 -32.23
N ASN A 309 -16.49 18.19 -32.45
CA ASN A 309 -16.92 19.35 -33.23
C ASN A 309 -16.66 20.68 -32.52
N SER A 310 -16.41 20.64 -31.20
CA SER A 310 -16.22 21.81 -30.34
C SER A 310 -15.04 21.63 -29.38
N PHE A 311 -14.12 20.70 -29.66
CA PHE A 311 -13.04 20.38 -28.73
C PHE A 311 -11.91 21.41 -28.84
N TRP A 312 -11.93 22.40 -27.95
CA TRP A 312 -10.88 23.41 -27.90
C TRP A 312 -9.61 22.79 -27.34
N ASP A 313 -8.45 23.22 -27.84
CA ASP A 313 -7.14 22.71 -27.43
C ASP A 313 -7.03 22.62 -25.88
N PRO A 314 -6.94 21.41 -25.32
CA PRO A 314 -6.94 21.21 -23.87
C PRO A 314 -5.63 21.67 -23.22
N GLU A 315 -4.58 21.95 -24.00
CA GLU A 315 -3.40 22.67 -23.50
C GLU A 315 -3.65 24.17 -23.26
N GLN A 316 -4.82 24.68 -23.68
CA GLN A 316 -5.22 26.08 -23.50
C GLN A 316 -6.50 26.26 -22.69
N TYR A 317 -7.36 25.26 -22.63
CA TYR A 317 -8.67 25.35 -21.99
C TYR A 317 -9.07 24.06 -21.28
N LEU A 318 -9.70 24.19 -20.12
CA LEU A 318 -10.46 23.09 -19.52
C LEU A 318 -11.85 23.06 -20.18
N ASN A 319 -12.11 22.01 -20.96
CA ASN A 319 -13.34 21.83 -21.72
C ASN A 319 -14.43 21.19 -20.85
N ILE A 320 -15.63 21.79 -20.83
CA ILE A 320 -16.82 21.26 -20.16
C ILE A 320 -17.98 21.26 -21.15
N TRP A 321 -18.51 20.09 -21.51
CA TRP A 321 -19.68 19.98 -22.38
C TRP A 321 -20.96 19.84 -21.56
N VAL A 322 -21.96 20.65 -21.91
CA VAL A 322 -23.28 20.62 -21.30
C VAL A 322 -24.32 20.23 -22.34
N TYR A 323 -24.75 18.98 -22.29
CA TYR A 323 -25.72 18.41 -23.23
C TYR A 323 -27.16 18.55 -22.72
N PRO A 324 -28.16 18.78 -23.60
CA PRO A 324 -29.54 19.00 -23.19
C PRO A 324 -30.25 17.74 -22.69
N ASN A 325 -29.89 16.58 -23.24
CA ASN A 325 -30.63 15.33 -23.07
C ASN A 325 -29.71 14.13 -23.31
N ILE A 326 -28.88 13.83 -22.32
CA ILE A 326 -28.14 12.57 -22.26
C ILE A 326 -29.12 11.47 -21.84
N THR A 327 -29.11 10.33 -22.53
CA THR A 327 -30.05 9.22 -22.32
C THR A 327 -29.35 7.91 -21.99
N GLY A 328 -30.16 6.89 -21.63
CA GLY A 328 -29.67 5.56 -21.25
C GLY A 328 -29.28 5.49 -19.77
N SER A 329 -28.50 4.46 -19.42
CA SER A 329 -28.08 4.18 -18.04
C SER A 329 -27.29 5.32 -17.37
N TYR A 330 -26.81 6.28 -18.14
CA TYR A 330 -25.99 7.40 -17.66
C TYR A 330 -26.69 8.76 -17.80
N ALA A 331 -28.01 8.76 -18.00
CA ALA A 331 -28.81 9.99 -18.08
C ALA A 331 -28.67 10.85 -16.81
N ASN A 332 -28.46 10.21 -15.65
CA ASN A 332 -28.29 10.87 -14.36
C ASN A 332 -26.81 10.93 -13.90
N ALA A 333 -25.87 10.69 -14.80
CA ALA A 333 -24.44 10.73 -14.49
C ALA A 333 -23.73 11.97 -15.05
N SER A 334 -22.65 12.38 -14.40
CA SER A 334 -21.57 13.16 -14.98
C SER A 334 -20.35 12.26 -15.19
N TRP A 335 -19.40 12.70 -16.01
CA TRP A 335 -18.14 11.98 -16.15
C TRP A 335 -17.01 12.87 -16.67
N ALA A 336 -15.81 12.38 -16.43
CA ALA A 336 -14.57 12.92 -16.94
C ALA A 336 -13.66 11.78 -17.42
N TYR A 337 -12.48 12.17 -17.89
CA TYR A 337 -11.41 11.27 -18.26
C TYR A 337 -10.18 11.55 -17.42
N PHE A 338 -9.40 10.52 -17.12
CA PHE A 338 -8.11 10.67 -16.47
C PHE A 338 -7.12 11.41 -17.38
N GLY A 339 -6.36 12.33 -16.78
CA GLY A 339 -5.20 12.92 -17.41
C GLY A 339 -4.12 11.87 -17.69
N VAL A 340 -3.31 12.12 -18.71
CA VAL A 340 -2.14 11.29 -19.04
C VAL A 340 -0.89 12.09 -18.67
N VAL A 341 0.07 11.48 -17.99
CA VAL A 341 1.29 12.16 -17.52
C VAL A 341 2.52 11.72 -18.31
N THR A 342 3.51 12.59 -18.38
CA THR A 342 4.81 12.29 -19.04
C THR A 342 5.79 11.61 -18.10
N GLU A 343 5.66 11.84 -16.80
CA GLU A 343 6.44 11.16 -15.75
C GLU A 343 5.53 10.19 -14.98
N PRO A 344 5.95 8.93 -14.78
CA PRO A 344 5.11 7.91 -14.17
C PRO A 344 4.79 8.22 -12.69
N MET A 345 3.55 7.95 -12.30
CA MET A 345 3.08 7.90 -10.91
C MET A 345 2.07 6.75 -10.80
N VAL A 346 2.05 6.04 -9.67
CA VAL A 346 1.15 4.88 -9.48
C VAL A 346 -0.31 5.25 -9.74
N GLY A 347 -1.02 4.41 -10.48
CA GLY A 347 -2.41 4.62 -10.89
C GLY A 347 -2.61 5.57 -12.08
N MET A 348 -1.57 6.25 -12.57
CA MET A 348 -1.70 7.20 -13.68
C MET A 348 -1.22 6.62 -15.02
N GLY A 349 -1.97 6.90 -16.09
CA GLY A 349 -1.56 6.56 -17.45
C GLY A 349 -0.43 7.44 -17.95
N THR A 350 0.52 6.87 -18.71
CA THR A 350 1.66 7.61 -19.27
C THR A 350 1.54 7.86 -20.77
N GLY A 351 2.13 8.96 -21.23
CA GLY A 351 2.10 9.39 -22.62
C GLY A 351 3.32 10.20 -23.03
N VAL A 352 3.47 10.44 -24.33
CA VAL A 352 4.63 11.14 -24.89
C VAL A 352 4.32 12.63 -25.03
N LYS A 353 5.24 13.49 -24.56
CA LYS A 353 5.12 14.95 -24.71
C LYS A 353 4.86 15.35 -26.16
N GLY A 354 3.87 16.21 -26.37
CA GLY A 354 3.47 16.70 -27.69
C GLY A 354 2.53 15.78 -28.47
N SER A 355 2.09 14.65 -27.89
CA SER A 355 1.03 13.84 -28.50
C SER A 355 -0.29 14.61 -28.55
N SER A 356 -1.03 14.50 -29.65
CA SER A 356 -2.39 15.04 -29.73
C SER A 356 -3.36 14.20 -28.89
N PRO A 357 -4.41 14.81 -28.29
CA PRO A 357 -5.48 14.07 -27.63
C PRO A 357 -6.13 13.06 -28.57
N TRP A 358 -6.22 11.80 -28.14
CA TRP A 358 -6.89 10.73 -28.90
C TRP A 358 -8.31 10.43 -28.40
N PHE A 359 -8.81 11.21 -27.44
CA PHE A 359 -10.16 11.20 -26.91
C PHE A 359 -10.54 12.64 -26.48
N PRO A 360 -11.83 12.96 -26.30
CA PRO A 360 -12.28 14.30 -25.96
C PRO A 360 -12.05 14.57 -24.46
N PHE A 361 -10.82 14.93 -24.11
CA PHE A 361 -10.41 15.19 -22.73
C PHE A 361 -11.12 16.42 -22.15
N GLY A 362 -11.98 16.18 -21.16
CA GLY A 362 -12.77 17.19 -20.45
C GLY A 362 -13.94 16.56 -19.69
N ILE A 363 -14.88 17.40 -19.29
CA ILE A 363 -16.02 17.03 -18.43
C ILE A 363 -17.31 17.03 -19.24
N PHE A 364 -18.18 16.07 -18.98
CA PHE A 364 -19.48 15.93 -19.62
C PHE A 364 -20.59 15.99 -18.58
N LEU A 365 -21.53 16.91 -18.80
CA LEU A 365 -22.68 17.12 -17.94
C LEU A 365 -23.98 16.97 -18.71
N ASN A 366 -24.95 16.32 -18.09
CA ASN A 366 -26.34 16.49 -18.48
C ASN A 366 -26.86 17.83 -17.92
N ALA A 367 -27.59 18.57 -18.74
CA ALA A 367 -28.21 19.84 -18.40
C ALA A 367 -29.11 19.79 -17.15
N SER A 368 -29.70 18.62 -16.87
CA SER A 368 -30.50 18.35 -15.66
C SER A 368 -29.68 18.47 -14.37
N HIS A 369 -28.34 18.36 -14.43
CA HIS A 369 -27.47 18.45 -13.25
C HIS A 369 -26.99 19.87 -12.97
N LEU A 370 -27.40 20.86 -13.76
CA LEU A 370 -27.22 22.26 -13.42
C LEU A 370 -28.19 22.62 -12.29
N SER A 371 -27.69 22.56 -11.06
CA SER A 371 -28.41 22.69 -9.81
C SER A 371 -27.55 23.44 -8.77
N SER A 372 -28.00 23.44 -7.51
CA SER A 372 -27.26 24.04 -6.40
C SER A 372 -26.02 23.25 -5.95
N THR A 373 -25.80 22.02 -6.45
CA THR A 373 -24.65 21.18 -6.08
C THR A 373 -23.67 20.95 -7.24
N THR A 374 -23.88 21.61 -8.39
CA THR A 374 -23.02 21.46 -9.58
C THR A 374 -21.56 21.78 -9.29
N GLU A 375 -21.27 22.67 -8.33
CA GLU A 375 -19.89 22.99 -7.94
C GLU A 375 -19.15 21.80 -7.30
N GLU A 376 -19.85 20.96 -6.53
CA GLU A 376 -19.28 19.72 -5.95
C GLU A 376 -19.04 18.69 -7.05
N ILE A 377 -20.01 18.55 -7.98
CA ILE A 377 -19.88 17.66 -9.14
C ILE A 377 -18.68 18.07 -9.99
N LEU A 378 -18.56 19.36 -10.36
CA LEU A 378 -17.43 19.84 -11.13
C LEU A 378 -16.10 19.67 -10.38
N ALA A 379 -16.08 19.85 -9.05
CA ALA A 379 -14.88 19.62 -8.26
C ALA A 379 -14.42 18.15 -8.32
N HIS A 380 -15.38 17.21 -8.22
CA HIS A 380 -15.18 15.78 -8.37
C HIS A 380 -14.66 15.41 -9.77
N GLU A 381 -15.34 15.87 -10.83
CA GLU A 381 -14.97 15.53 -12.21
C GLU A 381 -13.60 16.09 -12.61
N VAL A 382 -13.26 17.30 -12.17
CA VAL A 382 -11.89 17.83 -12.34
C VAL A 382 -10.86 17.02 -11.56
N GLY A 383 -11.26 16.41 -10.43
CA GLY A 383 -10.39 15.54 -9.65
C GLY A 383 -9.87 14.38 -10.50
N HIS A 384 -10.76 13.74 -11.26
CA HIS A 384 -10.37 12.70 -12.23
C HIS A 384 -9.43 13.23 -13.32
N MET A 385 -9.69 14.42 -13.87
CA MET A 385 -8.76 15.03 -14.83
C MET A 385 -7.36 15.24 -14.24
N PHE A 386 -7.26 15.45 -12.92
CA PHE A 386 -6.00 15.56 -12.18
C PHE A 386 -5.44 14.23 -11.66
N GLY A 387 -6.02 13.09 -12.03
CA GLY A 387 -5.52 11.78 -11.62
C GLY A 387 -5.95 11.35 -10.22
N LEU A 388 -7.05 11.93 -9.71
CA LEU A 388 -7.67 11.47 -8.47
C LEU A 388 -8.70 10.39 -8.76
N ASP A 389 -8.57 9.32 -8.00
CA ASP A 389 -9.38 8.13 -8.03
C ASP A 389 -10.53 8.24 -7.01
N HIS A 390 -11.54 7.38 -7.12
CA HIS A 390 -12.60 7.31 -6.10
C HIS A 390 -12.08 6.68 -4.82
N VAL A 391 -12.43 7.27 -3.67
CA VAL A 391 -11.95 6.85 -2.34
C VAL A 391 -12.54 5.50 -1.85
N PHE A 392 -13.30 4.77 -2.64
CA PHE A 392 -13.97 3.54 -2.21
C PHE A 392 -13.44 2.30 -2.95
N ALA A 393 -13.60 1.13 -2.32
CA ALA A 393 -13.16 -0.13 -2.90
C ALA A 393 -13.77 -0.36 -4.30
N GLY A 394 -12.91 -0.79 -5.24
CA GLY A 394 -13.27 -1.00 -6.63
C GLY A 394 -13.19 0.23 -7.53
N ASN A 395 -13.01 1.44 -6.96
CA ASN A 395 -12.66 2.68 -7.66
C ASN A 395 -13.32 2.84 -9.04
N GLY A 396 -14.66 2.91 -9.05
CA GLY A 396 -15.45 3.05 -10.26
C GLY A 396 -16.85 2.45 -10.17
N SER A 397 -17.41 2.02 -11.29
CA SER A 397 -18.79 1.50 -11.36
C SER A 397 -18.97 0.08 -10.81
N SER A 398 -17.89 -0.60 -10.46
CA SER A 398 -17.92 -1.97 -9.93
C SER A 398 -18.07 -1.93 -8.42
N PHE A 399 -18.99 -2.73 -7.90
CA PHE A 399 -19.17 -2.92 -6.46
C PHE A 399 -18.21 -4.03 -6.00
N GLU A 400 -16.95 -3.66 -5.77
CA GLU A 400 -15.91 -4.58 -5.32
C GLU A 400 -15.77 -4.55 -3.78
N PRO A 401 -15.49 -5.69 -3.14
CA PRO A 401 -15.23 -5.74 -1.71
C PRO A 401 -13.89 -5.09 -1.37
N CYS A 402 -13.67 -4.83 -0.07
CA CYS A 402 -12.39 -4.38 0.45
C CYS A 402 -11.23 -5.27 -0.03
N THR A 403 -10.17 -4.66 -0.55
CA THR A 403 -8.93 -5.34 -0.91
C THR A 403 -7.79 -4.88 0.00
N ALA A 404 -6.63 -5.55 -0.04
CA ALA A 404 -5.45 -5.10 0.70
C ALA A 404 -4.74 -3.91 0.04
N ALA A 405 -5.00 -3.65 -1.24
CA ALA A 405 -4.41 -2.54 -1.97
C ALA A 405 -5.30 -1.30 -1.83
N ASP A 406 -4.66 -0.17 -1.57
CA ASP A 406 -5.30 1.13 -1.56
C ASP A 406 -5.84 1.45 -2.98
N PRO A 407 -7.17 1.63 -3.13
CA PRO A 407 -7.80 1.80 -4.44
C PRO A 407 -7.57 3.18 -5.08
N ASP A 408 -7.26 4.23 -4.30
CA ASP A 408 -7.10 5.60 -4.81
C ASP A 408 -5.67 6.14 -4.71
N HIS A 409 -4.76 5.30 -4.20
CA HIS A 409 -3.33 5.58 -4.08
C HIS A 409 -3.04 6.78 -3.17
N CYS A 410 -3.90 7.04 -2.19
CA CYS A 410 -3.77 8.08 -1.19
C CYS A 410 -3.88 7.45 0.21
N SER A 411 -2.76 7.27 0.90
CA SER A 411 -2.75 6.61 2.22
C SER A 411 -3.51 7.37 3.32
N ASP A 412 -3.83 8.65 3.08
CA ASP A 412 -4.58 9.53 3.97
C ASP A 412 -6.10 9.61 3.69
N THR A 413 -6.62 8.82 2.74
CA THR A 413 -8.05 8.66 2.47
C THR A 413 -8.53 7.27 2.91
N PRO A 414 -9.30 7.16 4.02
CA PRO A 414 -9.89 5.89 4.39
C PRO A 414 -10.87 5.43 3.31
N TYR A 415 -10.65 4.21 2.79
CA TYR A 415 -11.55 3.59 1.82
C TYR A 415 -12.47 2.56 2.47
N TYR A 416 -13.62 2.32 1.83
CA TYR A 416 -14.69 1.48 2.36
C TYR A 416 -15.33 0.61 1.27
N ASP A 417 -16.03 -0.46 1.68
CA ASP A 417 -16.88 -1.24 0.79
C ASP A 417 -18.17 -0.48 0.49
N ARG A 418 -18.25 0.04 -0.74
CA ARG A 418 -19.36 0.84 -1.21
C ARG A 418 -20.68 0.06 -1.30
N ARG A 419 -20.65 -1.23 -1.63
CA ARG A 419 -21.86 -2.06 -1.68
C ARG A 419 -22.42 -2.23 -0.28
N THR A 420 -21.56 -2.62 0.66
CA THR A 420 -21.94 -2.80 2.06
C THR A 420 -22.55 -1.52 2.63
N TYR A 421 -21.98 -0.35 2.35
CA TYR A 421 -22.55 0.93 2.73
C TYR A 421 -23.94 1.17 2.09
N SER A 422 -24.06 0.99 0.77
CA SER A 422 -25.31 1.23 0.04
C SER A 422 -26.45 0.31 0.51
N ASP A 423 -26.15 -0.97 0.74
CA ASP A 423 -27.12 -1.98 1.16
C ASP A 423 -27.59 -1.77 2.63
N ASN A 424 -26.80 -1.05 3.43
CA ASN A 424 -27.06 -0.82 4.86
C ASN A 424 -27.27 0.67 5.19
N LEU A 425 -27.78 1.46 4.23
CA LEU A 425 -28.07 2.88 4.44
C LEU A 425 -29.00 3.10 5.64
N SER A 426 -28.56 3.93 6.58
CA SER A 426 -29.35 4.26 7.77
C SER A 426 -30.64 5.00 7.42
N ALA A 427 -31.71 4.68 8.14
CA ALA A 427 -32.96 5.43 8.10
C ALA A 427 -32.76 6.88 8.59
N ALA A 428 -31.86 7.09 9.55
CA ALA A 428 -31.50 8.42 10.04
C ALA A 428 -30.58 9.13 9.05
N PHE A 429 -31.02 10.27 8.51
CA PHE A 429 -30.27 11.02 7.50
C PHE A 429 -28.86 11.44 7.97
N SER A 430 -28.71 11.85 9.23
CA SER A 430 -27.41 12.22 9.82
C SER A 430 -26.37 11.09 9.77
N GLU A 431 -26.83 9.85 9.90
CA GLU A 431 -25.96 8.67 9.93
C GLU A 431 -25.54 8.22 8.52
N ARG A 432 -26.21 8.70 7.46
CA ARG A 432 -25.84 8.37 6.08
C ARG A 432 -24.47 8.94 5.68
N PHE A 433 -23.99 9.96 6.39
CA PHE A 433 -22.68 10.57 6.18
C PHE A 433 -21.54 9.78 6.83
N LYS A 434 -21.85 8.77 7.65
CA LYS A 434 -20.86 7.92 8.30
C LYS A 434 -20.42 6.78 7.37
N ARG A 435 -19.19 6.33 7.58
CA ARG A 435 -18.56 5.21 6.88
C ARG A 435 -17.80 4.35 7.88
N THR A 436 -17.69 3.06 7.57
CA THR A 436 -16.75 2.14 8.21
C THR A 436 -15.69 1.80 7.18
N SER A 437 -14.43 2.18 7.44
CA SER A 437 -13.33 1.90 6.52
C SER A 437 -13.08 0.38 6.45
N CYS A 438 -12.36 -0.05 5.43
CA CYS A 438 -11.91 -1.44 5.29
C CYS A 438 -10.96 -1.87 6.42
N ALA A 439 -10.35 -0.92 7.13
CA ALA A 439 -9.58 -1.16 8.36
C ALA A 439 -10.47 -1.21 9.64
N GLY A 440 -11.77 -0.97 9.52
CA GLY A 440 -12.74 -1.00 10.63
C GLY A 440 -12.95 0.34 11.33
N GLU A 441 -12.34 1.42 10.85
CA GLU A 441 -12.44 2.74 11.46
C GLU A 441 -13.75 3.45 11.10
N GLN A 442 -14.38 4.10 12.07
CA GLN A 442 -15.57 4.92 11.84
C GLN A 442 -15.17 6.35 11.50
N TYR A 443 -15.67 6.87 10.38
CA TYR A 443 -15.38 8.24 9.96
C TYR A 443 -16.58 8.89 9.27
N THR A 444 -16.46 10.19 8.99
CA THR A 444 -17.48 10.97 8.29
C THR A 444 -17.00 11.26 6.88
N SER A 445 -17.82 10.94 5.87
CA SER A 445 -17.52 11.22 4.47
C SER A 445 -17.50 12.72 4.20
N THR A 446 -16.33 13.22 3.79
CA THR A 446 -16.08 14.64 3.48
C THR A 446 -15.33 14.84 2.17
N ASN A 447 -14.75 13.78 1.60
CA ASN A 447 -13.89 13.86 0.43
C ASN A 447 -14.69 14.18 -0.84
N PHE A 448 -14.17 15.06 -1.71
CA PHE A 448 -14.81 15.34 -3.00
C PHE A 448 -14.90 14.11 -3.90
N MET A 449 -14.01 13.12 -3.76
CA MET A 449 -13.93 11.93 -4.61
C MET A 449 -14.79 10.76 -4.10
N ASP A 450 -15.66 11.00 -3.11
CA ASP A 450 -16.64 10.00 -2.62
C ASP A 450 -17.99 10.12 -3.35
N TYR A 451 -18.86 9.12 -3.20
CA TYR A 451 -20.23 9.08 -3.74
C TYR A 451 -21.31 9.07 -2.65
N TYR A 452 -22.54 9.26 -3.11
CA TYR A 452 -23.77 9.24 -2.32
C TYR A 452 -23.81 10.38 -1.29
N TYR A 453 -24.03 10.04 -0.02
CA TYR A 453 -24.16 11.01 1.06
C TYR A 453 -22.78 11.33 1.64
N GLY A 454 -22.32 12.55 1.41
CA GLY A 454 -21.07 13.08 1.94
C GLY A 454 -21.15 14.60 2.04
N TYR A 455 -20.23 15.20 2.79
CA TYR A 455 -20.13 16.67 2.86
C TYR A 455 -19.42 17.28 1.65
N ASN A 456 -18.70 16.46 0.85
CA ASN A 456 -18.07 16.83 -0.41
C ASN A 456 -17.37 18.20 -0.34
N ASN A 457 -16.43 18.34 0.58
CA ASN A 457 -15.84 19.64 0.93
C ASN A 457 -14.32 19.61 1.18
N SER A 458 -13.66 18.47 1.01
CA SER A 458 -12.25 18.29 1.32
C SER A 458 -11.48 17.51 0.25
N PHE A 459 -10.26 17.95 0.00
CA PHE A 459 -9.17 17.15 -0.56
C PHE A 459 -8.10 16.93 0.51
N THR A 460 -7.31 15.87 0.38
CA THR A 460 -6.25 15.50 1.34
C THR A 460 -4.84 15.85 0.82
N PRO A 461 -3.82 15.86 1.69
CA PRO A 461 -2.42 16.03 1.31
C PRO A 461 -1.90 15.07 0.24
N GLU A 462 -2.26 13.78 0.25
CA GLU A 462 -1.86 12.86 -0.82
C GLU A 462 -2.56 13.17 -2.14
N GLN A 463 -3.84 13.55 -2.09
CA GLN A 463 -4.56 14.04 -3.27
C GLN A 463 -3.92 15.32 -3.83
N LEU A 464 -3.44 16.23 -2.97
CA LEU A 464 -2.63 17.38 -3.40
C LEU A 464 -1.36 16.94 -4.15
N LYS A 465 -0.62 15.92 -3.68
CA LYS A 465 0.57 15.42 -4.39
C LYS A 465 0.21 14.97 -5.81
N ARG A 466 -0.85 14.17 -5.96
CA ARG A 466 -1.33 13.67 -7.25
C ARG A 466 -1.75 14.79 -8.19
N VAL A 467 -2.55 15.75 -7.70
CA VAL A 467 -2.95 16.95 -8.47
C VAL A 467 -1.72 17.73 -8.94
N ARG A 468 -0.72 17.91 -8.09
CA ARG A 468 0.49 18.65 -8.43
C ARG A 468 1.40 17.91 -9.39
N HIS A 469 1.45 16.58 -9.31
CA HIS A 469 2.10 15.73 -10.30
C HIS A 469 1.46 15.92 -11.67
N THR A 470 0.13 15.82 -11.74
CA THR A 470 -0.62 16.03 -12.98
C THR A 470 -0.49 17.44 -13.54
N ILE A 471 -0.43 18.47 -12.70
CA ILE A 471 -0.15 19.85 -13.16
C ILE A 471 1.25 19.98 -13.75
N SER A 472 2.23 19.28 -13.17
CA SER A 472 3.64 19.39 -13.53
C SER A 472 4.02 18.56 -14.75
N TYR A 473 3.33 17.44 -14.97
CA TYR A 473 3.70 16.45 -15.99
C TYR A 473 2.55 16.03 -16.90
N GLY A 474 1.34 16.47 -16.63
CA GLY A 474 0.13 16.14 -17.37
C GLY A 474 0.14 16.71 -18.78
N LEU A 475 -0.19 15.85 -19.74
CA LEU A 475 -0.56 16.23 -21.09
C LEU A 475 -1.94 16.90 -21.07
N TRP A 476 -2.17 17.78 -22.04
CA TRP A 476 -3.51 18.30 -22.34
C TRP A 476 -4.15 19.06 -21.18
N LEU A 477 -3.36 19.79 -20.41
CA LEU A 477 -3.86 20.72 -19.40
C LEU A 477 -3.29 22.13 -19.63
N PRO A 478 -4.04 23.20 -19.29
CA PRO A 478 -3.56 24.57 -19.45
C PRO A 478 -2.58 24.97 -18.34
N THR A 479 -1.41 24.32 -18.32
CA THR A 479 -0.36 24.52 -17.31
C THR A 479 0.92 25.07 -17.95
N PRO A 480 1.82 25.68 -17.15
CA PRO A 480 3.11 26.15 -17.64
C PRO A 480 3.95 25.06 -18.32
N PHE A 481 3.81 23.80 -17.90
CA PHE A 481 4.52 22.66 -18.49
C PHE A 481 4.17 22.44 -19.96
N ASN A 482 2.90 22.64 -20.33
CA ASN A 482 2.42 22.59 -21.69
C ASN A 482 2.62 23.93 -22.44
N GLY A 483 3.48 24.81 -21.93
CA GLY A 483 3.88 26.06 -22.56
C GLY A 483 3.07 27.28 -22.16
N MET A 484 2.25 27.21 -21.11
CA MET A 484 1.47 28.33 -20.60
C MET A 484 2.25 29.16 -19.56
N VAL A 485 3.27 29.91 -19.99
CA VAL A 485 4.11 30.71 -19.08
C VAL A 485 3.52 32.12 -18.89
N SER A 486 2.58 32.30 -17.95
CA SER A 486 2.00 33.63 -17.59
C SER A 486 1.48 34.48 -18.77
N GLY A 487 1.26 33.82 -19.91
CA GLY A 487 1.15 34.39 -21.24
C GLY A 487 1.13 33.20 -22.20
N ARG A 488 -0.01 33.07 -22.89
CA ARG A 488 -0.41 32.01 -23.82
C ARG A 488 0.74 31.47 -24.68
N LYS A 489 0.73 30.17 -25.01
CA LYS A 489 1.40 29.68 -26.22
C LYS A 489 1.02 30.63 -27.37
N SER A 490 2.03 31.14 -28.05
CA SER A 490 1.90 32.05 -29.17
C SER A 490 0.90 31.51 -30.21
N GLY A 491 -0.30 32.11 -30.28
CA GLY A 491 -1.10 32.21 -31.50
C GLY A 491 -1.63 30.94 -32.19
N VAL A 492 -1.48 29.72 -31.64
CA VAL A 492 -2.07 28.54 -32.30
C VAL A 492 -3.52 28.37 -31.86
N SER A 493 -4.40 29.06 -32.57
CA SER A 493 -5.82 28.75 -32.66
C SER A 493 -5.97 27.29 -33.12
N SER A 494 -6.56 26.40 -32.32
CA SER A 494 -6.89 25.08 -32.84
C SER A 494 -8.10 24.43 -32.17
N ILE A 495 -9.00 23.91 -33.00
CA ILE A 495 -9.92 22.83 -32.65
C ILE A 495 -9.13 21.53 -32.78
N VAL A 496 -9.19 20.69 -31.76
CA VAL A 496 -8.63 19.34 -31.82
C VAL A 496 -9.43 18.55 -32.84
N THR A 497 -8.75 18.07 -33.88
CA THR A 497 -9.40 17.31 -34.94
C THR A 497 -9.67 15.88 -34.48
N ARG A 498 -10.86 15.36 -34.80
CA ARG A 498 -11.22 13.97 -34.56
C ARG A 498 -10.21 13.01 -35.23
N PRO A 499 -9.60 12.07 -34.48
CA PRO A 499 -8.74 11.05 -35.08
C PRO A 499 -9.49 10.16 -36.08
N ALA A 500 -8.87 9.85 -37.22
CA ALA A 500 -9.48 8.99 -38.26
C ALA A 500 -9.78 7.57 -37.76
N ASN A 501 -8.99 7.07 -36.80
CA ASN A 501 -9.11 5.77 -36.17
C ASN A 501 -9.64 5.86 -34.73
N LEU A 502 -10.40 6.91 -34.41
CA LEU A 502 -10.95 7.12 -33.07
C LEU A 502 -11.77 5.91 -32.62
N LYS A 503 -11.39 5.34 -31.48
CA LYS A 503 -12.16 4.31 -30.77
C LYS A 503 -12.83 4.95 -29.56
N TYR A 504 -14.04 4.50 -29.25
CA TYR A 504 -14.71 4.87 -28.01
C TYR A 504 -13.90 4.39 -26.81
N ILE A 505 -13.62 5.31 -25.89
CA ILE A 505 -12.99 5.02 -24.59
C ILE A 505 -14.04 5.29 -23.53
N LYS A 506 -14.33 4.28 -22.71
CA LYS A 506 -15.27 4.41 -21.60
C LYS A 506 -14.68 5.40 -20.57
N PRO A 507 -15.41 6.46 -20.20
CA PRO A 507 -14.96 7.43 -19.21
C PRO A 507 -15.06 6.88 -17.79
N VAL A 508 -14.58 7.66 -16.82
CA VAL A 508 -14.88 7.46 -15.40
C VAL A 508 -16.27 7.98 -15.14
N ILE A 509 -17.23 7.07 -14.92
CA ILE A 509 -18.65 7.42 -14.83
C ILE A 509 -19.05 7.65 -13.39
N CYS A 510 -19.69 8.80 -13.15
CA CYS A 510 -20.18 9.20 -11.85
C CYS A 510 -21.70 9.14 -11.76
N ASP A 511 -22.19 8.09 -11.08
CA ASP A 511 -23.61 7.93 -10.82
C ASP A 511 -24.00 8.83 -9.64
N LEU A 512 -24.66 9.94 -9.97
CA LEU A 512 -25.17 10.89 -9.00
C LEU A 512 -26.55 10.38 -8.54
N HIS A 513 -26.56 9.58 -7.47
CA HIS A 513 -27.80 9.10 -6.83
C HIS A 513 -28.12 9.88 -5.56
#